data_AF-A0A8C6KYX1-F1
#
_entry.id   AF-A0A8C6KYX1-F1
#
_cell.length_a   1.000
_cell.length_b   1.000
_cell.length_c   1.000
_cell.angle_alpha   90.00
_cell.angle_beta   90.00
_cell.angle_gamma   90.00
#
_symmetry.space_group_name_H-M   'P 1'
#
loop_
_entity.id
_entity.type
_entity.pdbx_description
1 polymer ?
#
loop_
_entity_poly.entity_id
_entity_poly.type
_entity_poly.pdbx_seq_one_letter_code
_entity_poly.pdbx_strand_id
1 'polypeptide(L)'
;MAKLKVGIFSLLLVILLSIFFVVLYQEELPVNSLAYLSGHGRFRGKNMLFEIVEFWHNKRESSTSPQNTKTDVTSGRDFVTKPKSSPEDTPIPMLSLKAFQRLPQWDFDDIYNQDSPPKPNTCPQSLRKSKDEVFQKAFLPNIRLFMHRYNFNMKEWNRLSHFNNPFGFMQMKYDEVWSAVKLIPKPIQPLLLPKPGGDGCVHCAVVGSGGILYGSKMGAEIDAHDYVFRMNAAVIKGYEEDVGNKTSVYVHTSFSITQSPIIFSPYGYRSAPHDEGIKYVLIPEGLRDFHWLKALIKGEKISDSDFQNENPRAYYSGQYNMSRFYVLHQDFMRYVRNRFLKSGYLNDDIWSIVRPTNGAFTLFLALHTCDTVSAYGFMTDNYAQFSNYYAEKQSKRHSKQH
;
A
#
# COMPACT_ATOMS: atom_id res chain seq x y z
N MET A 1 -69.33 -29.41 33.70
CA MET A 1 -69.35 -28.20 34.56
C MET A 1 -67.99 -27.51 34.49
N ALA A 2 -68.03 -26.20 34.27
CA ALA A 2 -67.04 -25.18 34.62
C ALA A 2 -65.57 -25.27 34.13
N LYS A 3 -65.23 -24.26 33.31
CA LYS A 3 -63.91 -23.70 33.03
C LYS A 3 -63.19 -23.24 34.32
N LEU A 4 -61.85 -23.27 34.33
CA LEU A 4 -61.06 -22.04 34.59
C LEU A 4 -59.61 -22.14 34.05
N LYS A 5 -59.24 -21.18 33.21
CA LYS A 5 -57.89 -20.88 32.73
C LYS A 5 -57.13 -20.08 33.78
N VAL A 6 -55.91 -20.52 34.13
CA VAL A 6 -54.74 -19.70 34.54
C VAL A 6 -53.53 -20.62 34.32
N GLY A 7 -52.45 -20.33 33.60
CA GLY A 7 -51.96 -19.21 32.79
C GLY A 7 -50.50 -19.59 32.48
N ILE A 8 -50.09 -19.85 31.24
CA ILE A 8 -49.33 -18.98 30.31
C ILE A 8 -48.24 -18.07 30.93
N PHE A 9 -48.03 -18.07 32.25
CA PHE A 9 -47.05 -17.20 32.91
C PHE A 9 -45.66 -17.83 33.15
N SER A 10 -45.49 -19.15 33.00
CA SER A 10 -44.17 -19.77 33.18
C SER A 10 -43.34 -19.94 31.91
N LEU A 11 -43.93 -19.83 30.71
CA LEU A 11 -43.15 -19.93 29.46
C LEU A 11 -42.70 -18.55 28.93
N LEU A 12 -43.50 -17.50 29.15
CA LEU A 12 -43.12 -16.13 28.80
C LEU A 12 -42.04 -15.57 29.73
N LEU A 13 -41.98 -15.98 31.00
CA LEU A 13 -40.93 -15.54 31.92
C LEU A 13 -39.56 -16.17 31.58
N VAL A 14 -39.55 -17.42 31.10
CA VAL A 14 -38.31 -18.12 30.69
C VAL A 14 -37.81 -17.60 29.34
N ILE A 15 -38.71 -17.23 28.42
CA ILE A 15 -38.34 -16.58 27.15
C ILE A 15 -37.91 -15.12 27.37
N LEU A 16 -38.56 -14.38 28.27
CA LEU A 16 -38.13 -13.02 28.60
C LEU A 16 -36.82 -12.98 29.38
N LEU A 17 -36.53 -13.94 30.28
CA LEU A 17 -35.24 -14.00 30.99
C LEU A 17 -34.09 -14.47 30.11
N SER A 18 -34.35 -15.31 29.09
CA SER A 18 -33.33 -15.66 28.09
C SER A 18 -33.13 -14.56 27.05
N ILE A 19 -34.17 -13.78 26.72
CA ILE A 19 -34.02 -12.55 25.93
C ILE A 19 -33.31 -11.46 26.76
N PHE A 20 -33.54 -11.35 28.07
CA PHE A 20 -32.85 -10.35 28.92
C PHE A 20 -31.37 -10.68 29.13
N PHE A 21 -31.00 -11.96 29.20
CA PHE A 21 -29.58 -12.38 29.22
C PHE A 21 -28.90 -12.26 27.85
N VAL A 22 -29.65 -12.25 26.75
CA VAL A 22 -29.12 -11.97 25.40
C VAL A 22 -29.05 -10.45 25.15
N VAL A 23 -29.96 -9.65 25.70
CA VAL A 23 -30.03 -8.19 25.51
C VAL A 23 -29.09 -7.42 26.43
N LEU A 24 -28.68 -7.97 27.59
CA LEU A 24 -27.64 -7.34 28.43
C LEU A 24 -26.21 -7.78 28.09
N TYR A 25 -26.01 -8.61 27.07
CA TYR A 25 -24.69 -8.99 26.56
C TYR A 25 -24.44 -8.52 25.12
N GLN A 26 -25.20 -7.53 24.65
CA GLN A 26 -25.12 -7.08 23.25
C GLN A 26 -25.19 -5.57 23.06
N GLU A 27 -24.80 -4.78 24.07
CA GLU A 27 -24.39 -3.39 23.86
C GLU A 27 -22.85 -3.30 23.96
N GLU A 28 -22.26 -2.75 22.89
CA GLU A 28 -20.86 -2.42 22.67
C GLU A 28 -19.83 -3.55 22.47
N LEU A 29 -20.05 -4.45 21.52
CA LEU A 29 -18.92 -5.08 20.83
C LEU A 29 -19.25 -5.43 19.37
N PRO A 30 -18.67 -4.75 18.37
CA PRO A 30 -18.26 -5.39 17.15
C PRO A 30 -16.78 -5.74 17.25
N VAL A 31 -16.49 -6.83 17.97
CA VAL A 31 -15.34 -7.69 17.69
C VAL A 31 -15.60 -8.30 16.32
N ASN A 32 -15.31 -7.55 15.26
CA ASN A 32 -15.12 -8.05 13.91
C ASN A 32 -14.42 -7.06 12.96
N SER A 33 -14.09 -5.83 13.37
CA SER A 33 -13.24 -4.93 12.56
C SER A 33 -11.73 -5.08 12.81
N LEU A 34 -11.30 -5.75 13.89
CA LEU A 34 -9.88 -5.96 14.21
C LEU A 34 -9.31 -7.29 13.69
N ALA A 35 -10.15 -8.25 13.30
CA ALA A 35 -9.71 -9.47 12.62
C ALA A 35 -9.30 -9.24 11.15
N TYR A 36 -9.65 -8.08 10.60
CA TYR A 36 -9.42 -7.73 9.20
C TYR A 36 -8.00 -7.23 8.89
N LEU A 37 -7.19 -6.96 9.91
CA LEU A 37 -5.77 -6.64 9.78
C LEU A 37 -4.85 -7.71 10.40
N SER A 38 -5.40 -8.76 11.02
CA SER A 38 -4.64 -9.84 11.67
C SER A 38 -4.59 -11.15 10.87
N GLY A 39 -4.86 -11.12 9.57
CA GLY A 39 -4.57 -12.24 8.66
C GLY A 39 -5.30 -13.56 8.96
N HIS A 40 -6.31 -13.59 9.82
CA HIS A 40 -7.03 -14.82 10.19
C HIS A 40 -8.41 -14.86 9.55
N GLY A 41 -8.43 -15.10 8.23
CA GLY A 41 -9.67 -15.41 7.54
C GLY A 41 -9.44 -15.86 6.11
N ARG A 42 -9.91 -17.07 5.81
CA ARG A 42 -9.95 -17.64 4.45
C ARG A 42 -11.14 -16.98 3.74
N PHE A 43 -10.91 -15.98 2.90
CA PHE A 43 -12.00 -15.16 2.35
C PHE A 43 -12.39 -15.51 0.91
N ARG A 44 -13.70 -15.75 0.74
CA ARG A 44 -14.43 -15.83 -0.52
C ARG A 44 -14.64 -14.40 -1.04
N GLY A 45 -14.40 -14.19 -2.32
CA GLY A 45 -14.26 -12.86 -2.93
C GLY A 45 -15.47 -11.93 -2.78
N LYS A 46 -15.16 -10.67 -2.44
CA LYS A 46 -15.71 -9.38 -2.92
C LYS A 46 -14.86 -8.26 -2.29
N ASN A 47 -14.73 -7.12 -2.97
CA ASN A 47 -13.70 -6.09 -2.73
C ASN A 47 -13.89 -5.33 -1.40
N MET A 48 -13.33 -5.89 -0.33
CA MET A 48 -13.34 -5.39 1.04
C MET A 48 -12.90 -3.93 1.21
N LEU A 49 -11.92 -3.44 0.44
CA LEU A 49 -11.46 -2.05 0.53
C LEU A 49 -12.50 -1.04 0.02
N PHE A 50 -13.28 -1.41 -0.98
CA PHE A 50 -14.36 -0.57 -1.51
C PHE A 50 -15.56 -0.54 -0.57
N GLU A 51 -15.89 -1.70 0.02
CA GLU A 51 -16.98 -1.83 0.99
C GLU A 51 -16.69 -1.10 2.30
N ILE A 52 -15.44 -1.09 2.79
CA ILE A 52 -15.04 -0.31 3.96
C ILE A 52 -15.21 1.19 3.70
N VAL A 53 -14.77 1.67 2.54
CA VAL A 53 -14.88 3.10 2.18
C VAL A 53 -16.35 3.52 2.03
N GLU A 54 -17.19 2.72 1.38
CA GLU A 54 -18.64 3.00 1.29
C GLU A 54 -19.36 2.91 2.62
N PHE A 55 -19.02 1.93 3.47
CA PHE A 55 -19.59 1.78 4.80
C PHE A 55 -19.37 3.03 5.67
N TRP A 56 -18.16 3.61 5.64
CA TRP A 56 -17.86 4.84 6.36
C TRP A 56 -18.48 6.08 5.70
N HIS A 57 -18.66 6.09 4.37
CA HIS A 57 -19.36 7.16 3.67
C HIS A 57 -20.83 7.27 4.12
N ASN A 58 -21.52 6.15 4.29
CA ASN A 58 -22.92 6.12 4.74
C ASN A 58 -23.10 6.49 6.21
N LYS A 59 -22.11 6.21 7.07
CA LYS A 59 -22.18 6.54 8.51
C LYS A 59 -22.13 8.05 8.77
N ARG A 60 -21.52 8.82 7.85
CA ARG A 60 -21.27 10.26 7.99
C ARG A 60 -22.49 11.15 7.72
N GLU A 61 -23.54 10.65 7.07
CA GLU A 61 -24.80 11.39 6.92
C GLU A 61 -25.58 11.54 8.25
N SER A 62 -25.13 10.87 9.33
CA SER A 62 -25.92 10.75 10.57
C SER A 62 -25.39 11.44 11.83
N SER A 63 -24.24 12.15 11.82
CA SER A 63 -23.74 12.72 13.09
C SER A 63 -22.97 14.03 12.99
N THR A 64 -23.50 15.03 13.70
CA THR A 64 -22.93 16.35 13.99
C THR A 64 -22.00 16.33 15.21
N SER A 65 -20.89 17.08 15.13
CA SER A 65 -19.82 17.21 16.13
C SER A 65 -20.18 18.08 17.34
N PRO A 66 -19.47 17.90 18.48
CA PRO A 66 -18.95 19.09 19.17
C PRO A 66 -17.49 19.01 19.66
N GLN A 67 -17.07 20.20 20.12
CA GLN A 67 -15.74 20.82 20.23
C GLN A 67 -14.79 20.39 21.37
N ASN A 68 -13.53 20.79 21.15
CA ASN A 68 -12.31 20.71 21.95
C ASN A 68 -12.38 21.29 23.37
N THR A 69 -11.53 20.75 24.26
CA THR A 69 -10.88 21.54 25.32
C THR A 69 -9.41 21.12 25.49
N LYS A 70 -8.51 22.11 25.57
CA LYS A 70 -7.06 21.97 25.85
C LYS A 70 -6.83 21.97 27.37
N THR A 71 -5.83 21.24 27.84
CA THR A 71 -5.18 21.50 29.13
C THR A 71 -3.66 21.38 29.02
N ASP A 72 -3.01 22.34 29.65
CA ASP A 72 -1.60 22.68 29.72
C ASP A 72 -0.99 22.07 30.99
N VAL A 73 0.27 21.62 30.97
CA VAL A 73 1.01 21.23 32.20
C VAL A 73 2.49 21.61 32.11
N THR A 74 2.90 22.41 33.10
CA THR A 74 4.23 22.94 33.38
C THR A 74 5.19 21.96 34.09
N SER A 75 6.44 21.98 33.62
CA SER A 75 7.78 21.85 34.27
C SER A 75 7.96 21.30 35.70
N GLY A 76 8.98 20.44 35.88
CA GLY A 76 9.70 20.30 37.16
C GLY A 76 10.75 19.19 37.32
N ARG A 77 12.03 19.55 37.10
CA ARG A 77 13.30 19.13 37.78
C ARG A 77 14.08 17.86 37.42
N ASP A 78 15.40 18.12 37.35
CA ASP A 78 16.55 17.28 37.03
C ASP A 78 16.97 16.30 38.13
N PHE A 79 17.50 15.15 37.69
CA PHE A 79 18.45 14.33 38.44
C PHE A 79 19.58 13.87 37.52
N VAL A 80 20.82 14.17 37.91
CA VAL A 80 22.06 13.74 37.23
C VAL A 80 22.60 12.48 37.90
N THR A 81 22.89 11.42 37.13
CA THR A 81 24.23 10.76 37.03
C THR A 81 24.18 9.35 36.41
N LYS A 82 24.90 9.20 35.29
CA LYS A 82 25.84 8.14 34.86
C LYS A 82 25.95 8.22 33.33
N PRO A 83 27.08 7.82 32.70
CA PRO A 83 27.22 7.90 31.24
C PRO A 83 26.26 6.86 30.64
N LYS A 84 25.06 7.32 30.31
CA LYS A 84 24.11 6.60 29.48
C LYS A 84 24.74 6.52 28.09
N SER A 85 24.72 5.34 27.48
CA SER A 85 24.70 5.26 26.01
C SER A 85 23.74 6.33 25.50
N SER A 86 24.14 7.09 24.48
CA SER A 86 23.32 8.21 24.03
C SER A 86 21.90 7.69 23.72
N PRO A 87 20.83 8.45 24.01
CA PRO A 87 19.46 8.05 23.64
C PRO A 87 19.30 7.71 22.15
N GLU A 88 20.25 8.12 21.32
CA GLU A 88 20.27 7.86 19.87
C GLU A 88 20.70 6.43 19.50
N ASP A 89 21.32 5.67 20.42
CA ASP A 89 21.88 4.33 20.14
C ASP A 89 20.93 3.17 20.43
N THR A 90 19.74 3.43 20.99
CA THR A 90 18.73 2.40 21.30
C THR A 90 17.39 2.69 20.62
N PRO A 91 16.58 1.66 20.29
CA PRO A 91 15.23 1.85 19.77
C PRO A 91 14.35 2.71 20.71
N ILE A 92 13.61 3.67 20.17
CA ILE A 92 12.59 4.38 20.93
C ILE A 92 11.49 3.43 21.45
N PRO A 93 10.76 3.82 22.51
CA PRO A 93 9.56 3.11 22.91
C PRO A 93 8.57 2.97 21.75
N MET A 94 7.99 1.78 21.62
CA MET A 94 7.04 1.49 20.54
C MET A 94 5.78 2.37 20.69
N LEU A 95 5.54 3.23 19.71
CA LEU A 95 4.34 4.05 19.66
C LEU A 95 3.13 3.20 19.23
N SER A 96 1.97 3.49 19.80
CA SER A 96 0.71 2.80 19.52
C SER A 96 -0.18 3.66 18.63
N LEU A 97 -0.77 3.08 17.58
CA LEU A 97 -1.77 3.77 16.74
C LEU A 97 -2.96 4.27 17.57
N LYS A 98 -3.35 3.50 18.59
CA LYS A 98 -4.48 3.83 19.48
C LYS A 98 -4.24 5.09 20.33
N ALA A 99 -2.99 5.57 20.41
CA ALA A 99 -2.67 6.80 21.11
C ALA A 99 -3.05 8.06 20.31
N PHE A 100 -3.48 7.93 19.05
CA PHE A 100 -3.74 9.06 18.16
C PHE A 100 -5.11 8.95 17.49
N GLN A 101 -5.89 10.03 17.57
CA GLN A 101 -7.22 10.13 16.94
C GLN A 101 -7.14 10.51 15.45
N ARG A 102 -6.00 11.04 15.00
CA ARG A 102 -5.71 11.49 13.63
C ARG A 102 -4.22 11.33 13.36
N LEU A 103 -3.77 11.58 12.12
CA LEU A 103 -2.36 11.52 11.76
C LEU A 103 -1.52 12.40 12.71
N PRO A 104 -0.53 11.84 13.43
CA PRO A 104 0.38 12.62 14.25
C PRO A 104 1.14 13.66 13.41
N GLN A 105 1.47 14.80 14.00
CA GLN A 105 2.25 15.85 13.33
C GLN A 105 3.56 16.01 14.06
N TRP A 106 4.66 15.80 13.34
CA TRP A 106 6.02 15.96 13.84
C TRP A 106 6.70 17.13 13.12
N ASP A 107 7.62 17.80 13.79
CA ASP A 107 8.45 18.88 13.22
C ASP A 107 9.32 18.41 12.04
N PHE A 108 9.60 17.10 11.97
CA PHE A 108 10.31 16.44 10.87
C PHE A 108 9.40 15.72 9.84
N ASP A 109 8.11 16.07 9.78
CA ASP A 109 7.13 15.45 8.85
C ASP A 109 7.51 15.59 7.37
N ASP A 110 8.21 16.67 7.02
CA ASP A 110 8.64 16.95 5.64
C ASP A 110 10.15 16.76 5.42
N ILE A 111 10.81 16.07 6.35
CA ILE A 111 12.21 15.64 6.21
C ILE A 111 12.24 14.21 5.65
N TYR A 112 12.96 14.04 4.54
CA TYR A 112 13.09 12.78 3.81
C TYR A 112 14.55 12.46 3.52
N ASN A 113 14.87 11.17 3.48
CA ASN A 113 16.13 10.70 2.94
C ASN A 113 16.27 11.02 1.44
N GLN A 114 17.42 11.58 1.07
CA GLN A 114 17.77 11.89 -0.30
C GLN A 114 19.08 11.19 -0.68
N ASP A 115 19.20 10.80 -1.94
CA ASP A 115 20.43 10.27 -2.52
C ASP A 115 21.25 11.38 -3.18
N SER A 116 22.48 11.08 -3.58
CA SER A 116 23.31 12.02 -4.33
C SER A 116 22.57 12.46 -5.60
N PRO A 117 22.74 13.72 -6.05
CA PRO A 117 22.05 14.22 -7.21
C PRO A 117 22.22 13.29 -8.42
N PRO A 118 21.14 12.97 -9.14
CA PRO A 118 21.19 12.21 -10.37
C PRO A 118 22.02 12.96 -11.41
N LYS A 119 22.64 12.21 -12.33
CA LYS A 119 23.40 12.79 -13.44
C LYS A 119 22.55 13.83 -14.21
N PRO A 120 23.20 14.84 -14.83
CA PRO A 120 22.50 15.86 -15.61
C PRO A 120 21.58 15.22 -16.65
N ASN A 121 20.34 15.69 -16.70
CA ASN A 121 19.35 15.16 -17.61
C ASN A 121 19.47 15.80 -19.01
N THR A 122 19.87 15.00 -19.99
CA THR A 122 20.02 15.42 -21.39
C THR A 122 18.68 15.45 -22.14
N CYS A 123 17.66 14.72 -21.69
CA CYS A 123 16.36 14.66 -22.35
C CYS A 123 15.63 16.02 -22.30
N PRO A 124 15.32 16.65 -23.44
CA PRO A 124 14.62 17.95 -23.47
C PRO A 124 13.19 17.87 -22.93
N GLN A 125 12.52 16.75 -23.16
CA GLN A 125 11.12 16.51 -22.77
C GLN A 125 10.98 15.95 -21.35
N SER A 126 12.05 15.90 -20.57
CA SER A 126 12.00 15.33 -19.23
C SER A 126 10.99 16.07 -18.34
N LEU A 127 10.18 15.32 -17.60
CA LEU A 127 9.31 15.81 -16.53
C LEU A 127 10.06 16.67 -15.50
N ARG A 128 11.36 16.43 -15.31
CA ARG A 128 12.23 17.22 -14.42
C ARG A 128 12.45 18.65 -14.91
N LYS A 129 12.15 18.93 -16.18
CA LYS A 129 12.19 20.26 -16.81
C LYS A 129 10.79 20.88 -16.91
N SER A 130 9.79 20.31 -16.23
CA SER A 130 8.43 20.87 -16.15
C SER A 130 8.47 22.33 -15.70
N LYS A 131 7.61 23.17 -16.29
CA LYS A 131 7.41 24.58 -15.93
C LYS A 131 6.25 24.79 -14.94
N ASP A 132 5.58 23.71 -14.54
CA ASP A 132 4.50 23.78 -13.57
C ASP A 132 5.04 24.07 -12.16
N GLU A 133 4.70 25.24 -11.61
CA GLU A 133 5.24 25.72 -10.33
C GLU A 133 4.82 24.84 -9.15
N VAL A 134 3.60 24.28 -9.19
CA VAL A 134 3.08 23.41 -8.14
C VAL A 134 3.88 22.12 -8.10
N PHE A 135 4.12 21.53 -9.27
CA PHE A 135 4.95 20.35 -9.43
C PHE A 135 6.40 20.61 -9.03
N GLN A 136 7.01 21.72 -9.47
CA GLN A 136 8.38 22.06 -9.10
C GLN A 136 8.57 22.18 -7.59
N LYS A 137 7.59 22.79 -6.90
CA LYS A 137 7.61 22.90 -5.43
C LYS A 137 7.46 21.54 -4.73
N ALA A 138 6.61 20.67 -5.29
CA ALA A 138 6.36 19.35 -4.71
C ALA A 138 7.52 18.37 -4.97
N PHE A 139 8.07 18.36 -6.18
CA PHE A 139 8.98 17.34 -6.70
C PHE A 139 10.38 17.41 -6.07
N LEU A 140 10.83 16.29 -5.52
CA LEU A 140 12.18 16.13 -4.97
C LEU A 140 13.03 15.25 -5.89
N PRO A 141 13.91 15.81 -6.75
CA PRO A 141 14.65 15.04 -7.76
C PRO A 141 15.59 13.99 -7.16
N ASN A 142 15.98 14.17 -5.90
CA ASN A 142 16.95 13.34 -5.20
C ASN A 142 16.30 12.46 -4.13
N ILE A 143 14.96 12.38 -4.06
CA ILE A 143 14.28 11.52 -3.07
C ILE A 143 14.80 10.09 -3.16
N ARG A 144 15.17 9.50 -2.02
CA ARG A 144 15.65 8.12 -1.97
C ARG A 144 14.49 7.17 -2.31
N LEU A 145 14.59 6.51 -3.47
CA LEU A 145 13.55 5.61 -3.96
C LEU A 145 13.56 4.26 -3.25
N PHE A 146 14.76 3.74 -2.93
CA PHE A 146 14.93 2.34 -2.53
C PHE A 146 15.57 2.17 -1.16
N MET A 147 15.08 1.19 -0.40
CA MET A 147 15.62 0.75 0.88
C MET A 147 16.79 -0.22 0.67
N HIS A 148 17.84 -0.08 1.48
CA HIS A 148 18.95 -1.03 1.54
C HIS A 148 19.71 -0.92 2.88
N ARG A 149 20.49 -1.96 3.22
CA ARG A 149 21.13 -2.10 4.54
C ARG A 149 21.99 -0.92 4.99
N TYR A 150 22.73 -0.29 4.07
CA TYR A 150 23.72 0.73 4.41
C TYR A 150 23.14 2.05 4.93
N ASN A 151 21.84 2.29 4.69
CA ASN A 151 21.18 3.53 5.08
C ASN A 151 20.12 3.29 6.17
N PHE A 152 20.21 2.13 6.83
CA PHE A 152 19.32 1.74 7.91
C PHE A 152 20.14 1.65 9.19
N ASN A 153 20.06 2.69 10.02
CA ASN A 153 20.77 2.81 11.29
C ASN A 153 19.78 3.20 12.40
N MET A 154 20.24 3.28 13.64
CA MET A 154 19.36 3.53 14.78
C MET A 154 18.66 4.90 14.72
N LYS A 155 19.37 5.94 14.25
CA LYS A 155 18.78 7.26 14.03
C LYS A 155 17.61 7.20 13.04
N GLU A 156 17.79 6.51 11.92
CA GLU A 156 16.74 6.34 10.92
C GLU A 156 15.60 5.45 11.40
N TRP A 157 15.91 4.39 12.16
CA TRP A 157 14.90 3.57 12.82
C TRP A 157 14.04 4.41 13.78
N ASN A 158 14.68 5.16 14.66
CA ASN A 158 14.00 5.99 15.66
C ASN A 158 13.12 7.05 14.99
N ARG A 159 13.63 7.72 13.94
CA ARG A 159 12.83 8.67 13.16
C ARG A 159 11.64 7.98 12.49
N LEU A 160 11.86 6.90 11.75
CA LEU A 160 10.80 6.23 10.99
C LEU A 160 9.79 5.48 11.87
N SER A 161 10.14 5.17 13.13
CA SER A 161 9.22 4.57 14.10
C SER A 161 8.08 5.50 14.53
N HIS A 162 8.17 6.80 14.21
CA HIS A 162 7.10 7.78 14.41
C HIS A 162 5.97 7.70 13.38
N PHE A 163 6.15 6.95 12.29
CA PHE A 163 5.18 6.87 11.20
C PHE A 163 4.56 5.47 11.11
N ASN A 164 3.24 5.42 10.93
CA ASN A 164 2.49 4.20 10.69
C ASN A 164 2.87 3.55 9.37
N ASN A 165 2.61 2.26 9.21
CA ASN A 165 2.83 1.57 7.95
C ASN A 165 1.87 2.11 6.87
N PRO A 166 2.26 2.23 5.59
CA PRO A 166 3.55 1.88 4.97
C PRO A 166 4.50 3.09 4.92
N PHE A 167 4.52 3.93 5.95
CA PHE A 167 5.30 5.17 5.98
C PHE A 167 6.45 5.12 6.97
N GLY A 168 6.56 4.07 7.77
CA GLY A 168 7.56 3.91 8.81
C GLY A 168 7.47 2.55 9.48
N PHE A 169 7.83 2.50 10.76
CA PHE A 169 7.94 1.26 11.54
C PHE A 169 7.14 1.29 12.85
N MET A 170 6.15 2.18 12.96
CA MET A 170 5.29 2.22 14.15
C MET A 170 4.65 0.84 14.40
N GLN A 171 4.63 0.42 15.67
CA GLN A 171 4.18 -0.91 16.11
C GLN A 171 4.98 -2.11 15.58
N MET A 172 6.18 -1.90 15.04
CA MET A 172 7.10 -2.99 14.66
C MET A 172 8.30 -3.07 15.61
N LYS A 173 8.91 -4.25 15.73
CA LYS A 173 10.18 -4.43 16.46
C LYS A 173 11.37 -4.29 15.52
N TYR A 174 12.42 -3.65 16.03
CA TYR A 174 13.67 -3.42 15.28
C TYR A 174 14.23 -4.72 14.72
N ASP A 175 14.38 -5.75 15.56
CA ASP A 175 15.02 -7.01 15.18
C ASP A 175 14.27 -7.74 14.06
N GLU A 176 12.94 -7.66 14.03
CA GLU A 176 12.13 -8.32 13.01
C GLU A 176 12.35 -7.66 11.64
N VAL A 177 12.26 -6.32 11.58
CA VAL A 177 12.51 -5.53 10.36
C VAL A 177 13.98 -5.66 9.94
N TRP A 178 14.91 -5.50 10.87
CA TRP A 178 16.35 -5.57 10.60
C TRP A 178 16.77 -6.95 10.08
N SER A 179 16.12 -8.03 10.54
CA SER A 179 16.41 -9.39 10.05
C SER A 179 16.20 -9.56 8.55
N ALA A 180 15.35 -8.74 7.93
CA ALA A 180 15.15 -8.66 6.49
C ALA A 180 16.03 -7.59 5.85
N VAL A 181 16.02 -6.35 6.38
CA VAL A 181 16.69 -5.19 5.75
C VAL A 181 18.20 -5.39 5.62
N LYS A 182 18.85 -6.04 6.60
CA LYS A 182 20.30 -6.33 6.55
C LYS A 182 20.72 -7.19 5.36
N LEU A 183 19.77 -7.93 4.77
CA LEU A 183 19.99 -8.80 3.61
C LEU A 183 19.84 -8.05 2.28
N ILE A 184 19.31 -6.82 2.27
CA ILE A 184 19.08 -6.03 1.07
C ILE A 184 20.39 -5.29 0.70
N PRO A 185 21.07 -5.65 -0.41
CA PRO A 185 22.28 -4.98 -0.87
C PRO A 185 21.92 -3.59 -1.43
N LYS A 186 22.95 -2.79 -1.71
CA LYS A 186 22.75 -1.53 -2.43
C LYS A 186 22.21 -1.83 -3.84
N PRO A 187 21.07 -1.25 -4.25
CA PRO A 187 20.48 -1.53 -5.56
C PRO A 187 21.34 -0.94 -6.68
N ILE A 188 21.28 -1.57 -7.86
CA ILE A 188 21.87 -1.02 -9.08
C ILE A 188 21.05 0.22 -9.47
N GLN A 189 21.73 1.37 -9.64
CA GLN A 189 21.10 2.63 -9.99
C GLN A 189 21.79 3.26 -11.21
N PRO A 190 21.04 3.95 -12.10
CA PRO A 190 19.59 4.19 -12.05
C PRO A 190 18.76 2.93 -12.32
N LEU A 191 17.48 2.93 -11.92
CA LEU A 191 16.56 1.79 -12.16
C LEU A 191 16.46 1.46 -13.65
N LEU A 192 16.41 2.49 -14.50
CA LEU A 192 16.24 2.40 -15.94
C LEU A 192 17.36 3.18 -16.63
N LEU A 193 17.76 2.72 -17.81
CA LEU A 193 18.77 3.36 -18.64
C LEU A 193 18.12 3.74 -19.98
N PRO A 194 18.56 4.81 -20.65
CA PRO A 194 18.13 5.07 -22.02
C PRO A 194 18.37 3.85 -22.91
N LYS A 195 17.41 3.53 -23.77
CA LYS A 195 17.53 2.40 -24.69
C LYS A 195 18.68 2.64 -25.67
N PRO A 196 19.57 1.66 -25.92
CA PRO A 196 20.60 1.79 -26.94
C PRO A 196 19.99 2.09 -28.31
N GLY A 197 20.48 3.13 -28.98
CA GLY A 197 19.94 3.58 -30.28
C GLY A 197 18.64 4.39 -30.20
N GLY A 198 18.16 4.73 -29.00
CA GLY A 198 17.07 5.69 -28.80
C GLY A 198 17.52 7.14 -28.92
N ASP A 199 16.60 8.07 -28.64
CA ASP A 199 16.85 9.53 -28.64
C ASP A 199 17.59 10.03 -27.39
N GLY A 200 17.97 9.13 -26.49
CA GLY A 200 18.63 9.44 -25.23
C GLY A 200 17.69 9.74 -24.07
N CYS A 201 16.37 9.66 -24.27
CA CYS A 201 15.35 9.75 -23.25
C CYS A 201 14.91 8.35 -22.76
N VAL A 202 14.24 8.32 -21.61
CA VAL A 202 13.55 7.13 -21.08
C VAL A 202 12.04 7.33 -21.16
N HIS A 203 11.37 6.66 -22.09
CA HIS A 203 9.92 6.72 -22.28
C HIS A 203 9.21 5.57 -21.58
N CYS A 204 8.26 5.88 -20.70
CA CYS A 204 7.60 4.88 -19.88
C CYS A 204 6.08 4.89 -20.01
N ALA A 205 5.48 3.69 -20.11
CA ALA A 205 4.06 3.50 -19.88
C ALA A 205 3.84 2.94 -18.48
N VAL A 206 2.83 3.45 -17.77
CA VAL A 206 2.37 2.89 -16.50
C VAL A 206 0.95 2.38 -16.69
N VAL A 207 0.76 1.07 -16.52
CA VAL A 207 -0.52 0.40 -16.80
C VAL A 207 -1.17 -0.02 -15.48
N GLY A 208 -2.14 0.79 -15.04
CA GLY A 208 -3.07 0.46 -13.98
C GLY A 208 -4.10 -0.59 -14.44
N SER A 209 -4.95 -1.03 -13.51
CA SER A 209 -5.88 -2.12 -13.76
C SER A 209 -7.31 -1.70 -14.08
N GLY A 210 -7.58 -0.39 -14.25
CA GLY A 210 -8.93 0.15 -14.38
C GLY A 210 -9.69 -0.33 -15.61
N GLY A 211 -11.02 -0.46 -15.48
CA GLY A 211 -11.92 -0.94 -16.54
C GLY A 211 -11.90 -0.14 -17.84
N ILE A 212 -11.42 1.10 -17.81
CA ILE A 212 -11.28 1.96 -18.99
C ILE A 212 -10.41 1.35 -20.10
N LEU A 213 -9.53 0.39 -19.77
CA LEU A 213 -8.71 -0.28 -20.78
C LEU A 213 -9.46 -1.36 -21.56
N TYR A 214 -10.59 -1.87 -21.07
CA TYR A 214 -11.32 -2.92 -21.76
C TYR A 214 -11.87 -2.45 -23.11
N GLY A 215 -11.44 -3.06 -24.21
CA GLY A 215 -11.79 -2.69 -25.58
C GLY A 215 -11.15 -1.39 -26.08
N SER A 216 -10.15 -0.87 -25.36
CA SER A 216 -9.47 0.40 -25.69
C SER A 216 -8.45 0.27 -26.84
N LYS A 217 -7.94 -0.94 -27.10
CA LYS A 217 -6.91 -1.21 -28.11
C LYS A 217 -5.59 -0.45 -27.92
N MET A 218 -5.30 0.00 -26.70
CA MET A 218 -4.08 0.78 -26.39
C MET A 218 -2.81 -0.08 -26.32
N GLY A 219 -2.90 -1.40 -26.47
CA GLY A 219 -1.80 -2.32 -26.24
C GLY A 219 -0.58 -2.07 -27.12
N ALA A 220 -0.78 -1.73 -28.39
CA ALA A 220 0.31 -1.40 -29.30
C ALA A 220 1.05 -0.10 -28.89
N GLU A 221 0.31 0.92 -28.44
CA GLU A 221 0.88 2.17 -27.95
C GLU A 221 1.64 1.96 -26.64
N ILE A 222 1.07 1.19 -25.71
CA ILE A 222 1.73 0.81 -24.46
C ILE A 222 3.07 0.11 -24.76
N ASP A 223 3.06 -0.89 -25.64
CA ASP A 223 4.26 -1.66 -25.99
C ASP A 223 5.28 -0.85 -26.81
N ALA A 224 4.91 0.31 -27.38
CA ALA A 224 5.84 1.19 -28.08
C ALA A 224 6.80 1.92 -27.13
N HIS A 225 6.49 2.02 -25.84
CA HIS A 225 7.36 2.65 -24.84
C HIS A 225 8.63 1.80 -24.57
N ASP A 226 9.71 2.45 -24.12
CA ASP A 226 10.96 1.76 -23.76
C ASP A 226 10.71 0.79 -22.60
N TYR A 227 9.98 1.26 -21.60
CA TYR A 227 9.68 0.51 -20.39
C TYR A 227 8.20 0.54 -20.04
N VAL A 228 7.67 -0.61 -19.62
CA VAL A 228 6.28 -0.73 -19.17
C VAL A 228 6.25 -1.13 -17.71
N PHE A 229 5.61 -0.30 -16.89
CA PHE A 229 5.34 -0.56 -15.47
C PHE A 229 3.96 -1.19 -15.33
N ARG A 230 3.90 -2.31 -14.61
CA ARG A 230 2.65 -2.97 -14.19
C ARG A 230 2.66 -3.21 -12.69
N MET A 231 1.49 -3.50 -12.13
CA MET A 231 1.34 -3.70 -10.69
C MET A 231 0.16 -4.60 -10.35
N ASN A 232 0.17 -5.17 -9.14
CA ASN A 232 -0.93 -6.01 -8.62
C ASN A 232 -1.35 -7.09 -9.64
N ALA A 233 -2.66 -7.32 -9.83
CA ALA A 233 -3.17 -8.24 -10.84
C ALA A 233 -3.06 -7.66 -12.26
N ALA A 234 -1.87 -7.75 -12.84
CA ALA A 234 -1.61 -7.39 -14.23
C ALA A 234 -2.05 -8.53 -15.17
N VAL A 235 -3.35 -8.66 -15.41
CA VAL A 235 -3.90 -9.66 -16.35
C VAL A 235 -3.53 -9.27 -17.77
N ILE A 236 -2.70 -10.06 -18.45
CA ILE A 236 -2.28 -9.81 -19.84
C ILE A 236 -2.96 -10.77 -20.80
N LYS A 237 -2.93 -12.07 -20.48
CA LYS A 237 -3.45 -13.13 -21.35
C LYS A 237 -4.92 -12.92 -21.70
N GLY A 238 -5.22 -12.76 -22.98
CA GLY A 238 -6.56 -12.49 -23.51
C GLY A 238 -6.98 -11.02 -23.53
N TYR A 239 -6.08 -10.10 -23.17
CA TYR A 239 -6.29 -8.65 -23.15
C TYR A 239 -5.13 -7.89 -23.82
N GLU A 240 -4.29 -8.58 -24.58
CA GLU A 240 -3.06 -8.06 -25.18
C GLU A 240 -3.30 -6.85 -26.10
N GLU A 241 -4.41 -6.87 -26.85
CA GLU A 241 -4.79 -5.75 -27.72
C GLU A 241 -5.06 -4.47 -26.91
N ASP A 242 -5.57 -4.60 -25.70
CA ASP A 242 -5.94 -3.49 -24.82
C ASP A 242 -4.79 -3.02 -23.95
N VAL A 243 -4.00 -3.96 -23.40
CA VAL A 243 -3.03 -3.66 -22.34
C VAL A 243 -1.58 -3.91 -22.74
N GLY A 244 -1.32 -4.46 -23.93
CA GLY A 244 0.01 -4.82 -24.41
C GLY A 244 0.56 -6.06 -23.72
N ASN A 245 1.74 -6.51 -24.16
CA ASN A 245 2.42 -7.70 -23.67
C ASN A 245 3.70 -7.43 -22.88
N LYS A 246 4.31 -6.25 -23.05
CA LYS A 246 5.59 -5.93 -22.42
C LYS A 246 5.40 -5.65 -20.93
N THR A 247 6.29 -6.17 -20.10
CA THR A 247 6.45 -5.75 -18.70
C THR A 247 7.93 -5.61 -18.34
N SER A 248 8.37 -4.39 -18.06
CA SER A 248 9.76 -4.12 -17.68
C SER A 248 9.95 -3.96 -16.18
N VAL A 249 8.95 -3.40 -15.50
CA VAL A 249 8.95 -3.21 -14.05
C VAL A 249 7.61 -3.69 -13.49
N TYR A 250 7.65 -4.62 -12.55
CA TYR A 250 6.46 -5.12 -11.86
C TYR A 250 6.49 -4.75 -10.39
N VAL A 251 5.51 -3.93 -9.97
CA VAL A 251 5.40 -3.39 -8.61
C VAL A 251 4.32 -4.15 -7.84
N HIS A 252 4.66 -4.66 -6.66
CA HIS A 252 3.72 -5.46 -5.88
C HIS A 252 3.98 -5.36 -4.38
N THR A 253 3.11 -5.98 -3.61
CA THR A 253 3.28 -6.21 -2.17
C THR A 253 3.30 -7.71 -1.95
N SER A 254 3.63 -8.18 -0.75
CA SER A 254 3.48 -9.60 -0.40
C SER A 254 2.01 -10.04 -0.48
N PHE A 255 1.09 -9.14 -0.17
CA PHE A 255 -0.35 -9.39 -0.29
C PHE A 255 -0.81 -9.45 -1.74
N SER A 256 -0.48 -8.46 -2.56
CA SER A 256 -0.99 -8.45 -3.94
C SER A 256 -0.42 -9.59 -4.78
N ILE A 257 0.85 -9.98 -4.58
CA ILE A 257 1.45 -11.08 -5.36
C ILE A 257 0.89 -12.45 -4.96
N THR A 258 0.46 -12.64 -3.72
CA THR A 258 -0.14 -13.90 -3.24
C THR A 258 -1.64 -13.99 -3.54
N GLN A 259 -2.37 -12.89 -3.42
CA GLN A 259 -3.82 -12.89 -3.62
C GLN A 259 -4.23 -12.77 -5.10
N SER A 260 -3.44 -12.09 -5.95
CA SER A 260 -3.81 -11.92 -7.36
C SER A 260 -3.98 -13.24 -8.12
N PRO A 261 -3.11 -14.26 -7.96
CA PRO A 261 -3.34 -15.61 -8.52
C PRO A 261 -4.66 -16.24 -8.08
N ILE A 262 -5.14 -15.96 -6.86
CA ILE A 262 -6.38 -16.53 -6.34
C ILE A 262 -7.59 -15.79 -6.92
N ILE A 263 -7.60 -14.45 -6.77
CA ILE A 263 -8.73 -13.60 -7.12
C ILE A 263 -8.91 -13.51 -8.64
N PHE A 264 -7.82 -13.40 -9.40
CA PHE A 264 -7.85 -13.17 -10.84
C PHE A 264 -7.58 -14.43 -11.68
N SER A 265 -7.54 -15.62 -11.05
CA SER A 265 -7.47 -16.90 -11.77
C SER A 265 -8.58 -17.08 -12.81
N PRO A 266 -9.86 -16.72 -12.54
CA PRO A 266 -10.91 -16.82 -13.56
C PRO A 266 -10.68 -15.94 -14.79
N TYR A 267 -9.88 -14.87 -14.64
CA TYR A 267 -9.55 -13.94 -15.71
C TYR A 267 -8.23 -14.26 -16.42
N GLY A 268 -7.58 -15.38 -16.10
CA GLY A 268 -6.34 -15.82 -16.75
C GLY A 268 -5.06 -15.38 -16.05
N TYR A 269 -5.13 -14.73 -14.89
CA TYR A 269 -3.94 -14.44 -14.09
C TYR A 269 -3.45 -15.73 -13.41
N ARG A 270 -2.16 -16.04 -13.58
CA ARG A 270 -1.56 -17.28 -13.04
C ARG A 270 -0.37 -16.98 -12.15
N SER A 271 0.47 -16.04 -12.56
CA SER A 271 1.66 -15.62 -11.84
C SER A 271 1.98 -14.17 -12.18
N ALA A 272 2.95 -13.59 -11.46
CA ALA A 272 3.49 -12.29 -11.82
C ALA A 272 4.07 -12.30 -13.26
N PRO A 273 4.03 -11.15 -13.97
CA PRO A 273 4.77 -10.97 -15.21
C PRO A 273 6.23 -11.37 -15.03
N HIS A 274 6.83 -11.96 -16.05
CA HIS A 274 8.13 -12.64 -15.95
C HIS A 274 8.94 -12.53 -17.25
N ASP A 275 8.81 -11.39 -17.91
CA ASP A 275 9.60 -11.01 -19.07
C ASP A 275 11.11 -11.09 -18.77
N GLU A 276 11.91 -11.34 -19.80
CA GLU A 276 13.35 -11.34 -19.67
C GLU A 276 13.85 -9.97 -19.18
N GLY A 277 14.72 -9.97 -18.16
CA GLY A 277 15.27 -8.72 -17.61
C GLY A 277 14.30 -7.89 -16.75
N ILE A 278 13.09 -8.39 -16.46
CA ILE A 278 12.10 -7.73 -15.60
C ILE A 278 12.67 -7.27 -14.24
N LYS A 279 12.27 -6.10 -13.78
CA LYS A 279 12.63 -5.58 -12.45
C LYS A 279 11.43 -5.71 -11.53
N TYR A 280 11.64 -6.34 -10.38
CA TYR A 280 10.60 -6.47 -9.36
C TYR A 280 10.78 -5.40 -8.29
N VAL A 281 9.70 -4.70 -7.94
CA VAL A 281 9.72 -3.66 -6.91
C VAL A 281 8.68 -3.99 -5.85
N LEU A 282 9.13 -4.28 -4.64
CA LEU A 282 8.25 -4.51 -3.50
C LEU A 282 7.93 -3.20 -2.77
N ILE A 283 6.65 -3.02 -2.44
CA ILE A 283 6.16 -2.00 -1.52
C ILE A 283 6.02 -2.64 -0.12
N PRO A 284 6.86 -2.28 0.87
CA PRO A 284 6.78 -2.85 2.21
C PRO A 284 5.66 -2.21 3.03
N GLU A 285 4.48 -2.85 3.09
CA GLU A 285 3.26 -2.29 3.69
C GLU A 285 3.05 -2.64 5.16
N GLY A 286 3.78 -3.62 5.67
CA GLY A 286 3.67 -4.10 7.04
C GLY A 286 4.73 -5.14 7.35
N LEU A 287 4.68 -5.66 8.58
CA LEU A 287 5.67 -6.61 9.08
C LEU A 287 5.73 -7.89 8.21
N ARG A 288 4.58 -8.31 7.71
CA ARG A 288 4.40 -9.39 6.73
C ARG A 288 5.30 -9.24 5.50
N ASP A 289 5.46 -8.03 4.97
CA ASP A 289 6.32 -7.79 3.80
C ASP A 289 7.80 -7.97 4.14
N PHE A 290 8.22 -7.67 5.37
CA PHE A 290 9.58 -7.94 5.84
C PHE A 290 9.83 -9.44 6.05
N HIS A 291 8.87 -10.18 6.57
CA HIS A 291 8.95 -11.65 6.66
C HIS A 291 9.03 -12.27 5.25
N TRP A 292 8.20 -11.79 4.32
CA TRP A 292 8.27 -12.17 2.91
C TRP A 292 9.64 -11.89 2.29
N LEU A 293 10.19 -10.69 2.48
CA LEU A 293 11.51 -10.29 1.99
C LEU A 293 12.62 -11.22 2.51
N LYS A 294 12.63 -11.49 3.82
CA LYS A 294 13.62 -12.36 4.45
C LYS A 294 13.60 -13.76 3.82
N ALA A 295 12.42 -14.36 3.70
CA ALA A 295 12.23 -15.68 3.12
C ALA A 295 12.59 -15.70 1.61
N LEU A 296 12.17 -14.68 0.86
CA LEU A 296 12.50 -14.52 -0.57
C LEU A 296 14.01 -14.48 -0.83
N ILE A 297 14.72 -13.63 -0.07
CA ILE A 297 16.15 -13.44 -0.23
C ILE A 297 16.90 -14.72 0.12
N LYS A 298 16.55 -15.37 1.23
CA LYS A 298 17.16 -16.63 1.65
C LYS A 298 16.78 -17.83 0.78
N GLY A 299 15.63 -17.78 0.11
CA GLY A 299 15.09 -18.94 -0.61
C GLY A 299 14.47 -19.98 0.32
N GLU A 300 13.93 -19.53 1.45
CA GLU A 300 13.30 -20.36 2.47
C GLU A 300 11.77 -20.19 2.41
N LYS A 301 11.05 -21.12 3.02
CA LYS A 301 9.61 -20.92 3.28
C LYS A 301 9.42 -19.93 4.42
N ILE A 302 8.28 -19.24 4.43
CA ILE A 302 7.94 -18.33 5.51
C ILE A 302 7.58 -19.13 6.77
N SER A 303 8.22 -18.80 7.90
CA SER A 303 7.97 -19.40 9.21
C SER A 303 6.82 -18.76 9.98
N ASP A 304 6.50 -17.51 9.64
CA ASP A 304 5.63 -16.64 10.43
C ASP A 304 4.23 -16.47 9.80
N SER A 305 3.24 -16.18 10.64
CA SER A 305 1.81 -16.49 10.46
C SER A 305 1.17 -16.21 9.09
N ASP A 306 1.20 -14.97 8.60
CA ASP A 306 0.28 -14.51 7.54
C ASP A 306 0.45 -15.25 6.20
N PHE A 307 1.63 -15.82 5.97
CA PHE A 307 1.97 -16.61 4.78
C PHE A 307 2.74 -17.88 5.17
N GLN A 308 2.41 -18.47 6.32
CA GLN A 308 3.14 -19.64 6.82
C GLN A 308 3.21 -20.74 5.75
N ASN A 309 4.41 -21.32 5.58
CA ASN A 309 4.75 -22.36 4.60
C ASN A 309 4.75 -21.92 3.12
N GLU A 310 4.43 -20.66 2.80
CA GLU A 310 4.58 -20.15 1.45
C GLU A 310 6.05 -20.11 1.02
N ASN A 311 6.31 -20.35 -0.26
CA ASN A 311 7.63 -20.18 -0.89
C ASN A 311 7.61 -18.91 -1.76
N PRO A 312 8.13 -17.77 -1.29
CA PRO A 312 8.08 -16.52 -2.04
C PRO A 312 8.66 -16.59 -3.45
N ARG A 313 9.72 -17.37 -3.67
CA ARG A 313 10.37 -17.48 -5.00
C ARG A 313 9.46 -18.11 -6.06
N ALA A 314 8.49 -18.93 -5.65
CA ALA A 314 7.54 -19.56 -6.57
C ALA A 314 6.64 -18.55 -7.29
N TYR A 315 6.46 -17.34 -6.73
CA TYR A 315 5.57 -16.32 -7.27
C TYR A 315 6.19 -15.47 -8.40
N TYR A 316 7.50 -15.63 -8.66
CA TYR A 316 8.23 -14.85 -9.66
C TYR A 316 8.54 -15.63 -10.94
N SER A 317 7.90 -16.80 -11.14
CA SER A 317 8.03 -17.63 -12.34
C SER A 317 9.50 -17.92 -12.73
N GLY A 318 10.38 -18.13 -11.74
CA GLY A 318 11.80 -18.37 -11.96
C GLY A 318 12.65 -17.13 -12.31
N GLN A 319 12.05 -15.94 -12.48
CA GLN A 319 12.75 -14.71 -12.84
C GLN A 319 13.31 -13.92 -11.65
N TYR A 320 13.12 -14.39 -10.42
CA TYR A 320 13.69 -13.72 -9.26
C TYR A 320 15.22 -13.66 -9.35
N ASN A 321 15.75 -12.44 -9.31
CA ASN A 321 17.18 -12.17 -9.24
C ASN A 321 17.43 -10.96 -8.34
N MET A 322 18.30 -11.11 -7.35
CA MET A 322 18.58 -10.07 -6.36
C MET A 322 19.13 -8.77 -7.00
N SER A 323 19.85 -8.85 -8.12
CA SER A 323 20.36 -7.65 -8.82
C SER A 323 19.26 -6.84 -9.52
N ARG A 324 18.08 -7.43 -9.71
CA ARG A 324 16.89 -6.83 -10.35
C ARG A 324 15.70 -6.72 -9.39
N PHE A 325 15.94 -6.87 -8.08
CA PHE A 325 14.92 -6.78 -7.05
C PHE A 325 15.12 -5.53 -6.20
N TYR A 326 14.05 -4.75 -6.05
CA TYR A 326 14.07 -3.44 -5.40
C TYR A 326 12.99 -3.38 -4.31
N VAL A 327 13.22 -2.59 -3.28
CA VAL A 327 12.24 -2.37 -2.19
C VAL A 327 12.06 -0.87 -2.01
N LEU A 328 10.82 -0.38 -2.08
CA LEU A 328 10.57 1.05 -1.91
C LEU A 328 10.95 1.52 -0.51
N HIS A 329 11.54 2.71 -0.44
CA HIS A 329 11.90 3.36 0.82
C HIS A 329 10.67 4.00 1.47
N GLN A 330 10.60 3.93 2.81
CA GLN A 330 9.50 4.50 3.61
C GLN A 330 9.31 6.01 3.34
N ASP A 331 10.41 6.76 3.31
CA ASP A 331 10.35 8.19 2.96
C ASP A 331 9.84 8.48 1.54
N PHE A 332 10.08 7.62 0.55
CA PHE A 332 9.50 7.82 -0.77
C PHE A 332 7.97 7.73 -0.71
N MET A 333 7.45 6.76 0.04
CA MET A 333 6.02 6.61 0.27
C MET A 333 5.43 7.78 1.07
N ARG A 334 6.15 8.25 2.11
CA ARG A 334 5.79 9.46 2.87
C ARG A 334 5.72 10.68 1.97
N TYR A 335 6.75 10.88 1.15
CA TYR A 335 6.86 11.99 0.21
C TYR A 335 5.68 12.03 -0.77
N VAL A 336 5.34 10.90 -1.40
CA VAL A 336 4.18 10.81 -2.31
C VAL A 336 2.88 11.17 -1.60
N ARG A 337 2.63 10.62 -0.40
CA ARG A 337 1.44 10.98 0.41
C ARG A 337 1.44 12.47 0.76
N ASN A 338 2.52 12.98 1.32
CA ASN A 338 2.55 14.29 1.95
C ASN A 338 2.54 15.43 0.93
N ARG A 339 3.23 15.26 -0.22
CA ARG A 339 3.44 16.34 -1.19
C ARG A 339 2.52 16.30 -2.40
N PHE A 340 1.91 15.14 -2.70
CA PHE A 340 1.04 15.00 -3.88
C PHE A 340 -0.37 14.50 -3.54
N LEU A 341 -0.50 13.55 -2.60
CA LEU A 341 -1.74 12.83 -2.36
C LEU A 341 -2.20 12.93 -0.89
N LYS A 342 -2.15 14.14 -0.33
CA LYS A 342 -2.51 14.37 1.08
C LYS A 342 -4.03 14.41 1.23
N SER A 343 -4.60 13.30 1.70
CA SER A 343 -6.04 13.17 1.90
C SER A 343 -6.53 13.90 3.15
N GLY A 344 -7.74 14.46 3.09
CA GLY A 344 -8.44 15.03 4.25
C GLY A 344 -8.75 13.99 5.33
N TYR A 345 -8.92 12.72 4.96
CA TYR A 345 -9.17 11.60 5.88
C TYR A 345 -8.01 11.34 6.87
N LEU A 346 -6.85 11.96 6.65
CA LEU A 346 -5.75 11.94 7.62
C LEU A 346 -6.08 12.70 8.92
N ASN A 347 -7.13 13.54 8.90
CA ASN A 347 -7.63 14.25 10.08
C ASN A 347 -8.72 13.47 10.84
N ASP A 348 -9.09 12.28 10.37
CA ASP A 348 -10.18 11.46 10.90
C ASP A 348 -9.66 10.20 11.62
N ASP A 349 -10.56 9.44 12.24
CA ASP A 349 -10.26 8.20 12.97
C ASP A 349 -9.69 7.08 12.09
N ILE A 350 -9.99 7.10 10.78
CA ILE A 350 -9.44 6.17 9.79
C ILE A 350 -8.02 6.53 9.31
N TRP A 351 -7.39 7.58 9.82
CA TRP A 351 -6.09 8.09 9.35
C TRP A 351 -5.03 7.00 9.15
N SER A 352 -5.02 5.98 10.02
CA SER A 352 -4.00 4.93 10.07
C SER A 352 -4.03 3.96 8.88
N ILE A 353 -5.16 3.87 8.17
CA ILE A 353 -5.32 3.05 6.96
C ILE A 353 -5.23 3.88 5.67
N VAL A 354 -5.23 5.21 5.77
CA VAL A 354 -5.23 6.11 4.62
C VAL A 354 -3.84 6.14 3.99
N ARG A 355 -3.79 5.80 2.70
CA ARG A 355 -2.55 5.82 1.92
C ARG A 355 -2.82 5.90 0.41
N PRO A 356 -1.83 6.36 -0.37
CA PRO A 356 -1.84 6.15 -1.82
C PRO A 356 -1.97 4.68 -2.19
N THR A 357 -2.66 4.41 -3.31
CA THR A 357 -2.78 3.07 -3.88
C THR A 357 -1.42 2.58 -4.40
N ASN A 358 -1.26 1.27 -4.58
CA ASN A 358 -0.05 0.74 -5.24
C ASN A 358 0.16 1.36 -6.62
N GLY A 359 -0.92 1.66 -7.35
CA GLY A 359 -0.79 2.33 -8.63
C GLY A 359 -0.35 3.78 -8.57
N ALA A 360 -0.76 4.52 -7.56
CA ALA A 360 -0.16 5.82 -7.30
C ALA A 360 1.34 5.69 -7.03
N PHE A 361 1.77 4.78 -6.15
CA PHE A 361 3.20 4.58 -5.90
C PHE A 361 3.97 4.15 -7.14
N THR A 362 3.41 3.30 -8.00
CA THR A 362 4.03 2.90 -9.28
C THR A 362 4.14 4.08 -10.24
N LEU A 363 3.10 4.90 -10.37
CA LEU A 363 3.11 6.09 -11.23
C LEU A 363 4.19 7.07 -10.75
N PHE A 364 4.24 7.36 -9.45
CA PHE A 364 5.25 8.24 -8.89
C PHE A 364 6.66 7.65 -9.00
N LEU A 365 6.83 6.33 -8.91
CA LEU A 365 8.13 5.70 -9.17
C LEU A 365 8.57 5.98 -10.61
N ALA A 366 7.69 5.78 -11.59
CA ALA A 366 7.97 6.09 -12.99
C ALA A 366 8.32 7.57 -13.19
N LEU A 367 7.61 8.51 -12.55
CA LEU A 367 7.92 9.94 -12.61
C LEU A 367 9.35 10.28 -12.12
N HIS A 368 9.94 9.46 -11.25
CA HIS A 368 11.31 9.69 -10.75
C HIS A 368 12.38 8.95 -11.56
N THR A 369 12.00 7.89 -12.30
CA THR A 369 12.93 7.03 -13.04
C THR A 369 12.89 7.22 -14.56
N CYS A 370 11.87 7.89 -15.08
CA CYS A 370 11.64 8.11 -16.51
C CYS A 370 11.71 9.60 -16.86
N ASP A 371 11.90 9.87 -18.14
CA ASP A 371 11.84 11.24 -18.67
C ASP A 371 10.43 11.63 -19.07
N THR A 372 9.70 10.71 -19.69
CA THR A 372 8.29 10.89 -20.03
C THR A 372 7.48 9.70 -19.52
N VAL A 373 6.24 9.96 -19.12
CA VAL A 373 5.36 8.95 -18.52
C VAL A 373 3.96 9.10 -19.10
N SER A 374 3.46 8.02 -19.70
CA SER A 374 2.08 7.87 -20.15
C SER A 374 1.32 6.96 -19.18
N ALA A 375 0.16 7.39 -18.70
CA ALA A 375 -0.64 6.66 -17.71
C ALA A 375 -1.87 6.01 -18.36
N TYR A 376 -2.03 4.70 -18.21
CA TYR A 376 -3.10 3.89 -18.79
C TYR A 376 -3.86 3.16 -17.68
N GLY A 377 -5.19 3.08 -17.75
CA GLY A 377 -5.97 2.30 -16.77
C GLY A 377 -6.01 2.90 -15.35
N PHE A 378 -5.80 4.21 -15.22
CA PHE A 378 -5.98 4.96 -13.98
C PHE A 378 -7.39 5.56 -13.90
N MET A 379 -7.82 5.95 -12.70
CA MET A 379 -9.12 6.57 -12.48
C MET A 379 -9.20 7.93 -13.19
N THR A 380 -10.31 8.16 -13.87
CA THR A 380 -10.67 9.40 -14.59
C THR A 380 -12.05 9.86 -14.14
N ASP A 381 -12.46 11.08 -14.48
CA ASP A 381 -13.77 11.63 -14.08
C ASP A 381 -14.96 10.76 -14.54
N ASN A 382 -14.79 10.02 -15.63
CA ASN A 382 -15.79 9.10 -16.17
C ASN A 382 -15.62 7.64 -15.71
N TYR A 383 -14.88 7.36 -14.63
CA TYR A 383 -14.60 5.99 -14.16
C TYR A 383 -15.87 5.15 -13.95
N ALA A 384 -16.98 5.78 -13.52
CA ALA A 384 -18.25 5.12 -13.26
C ALA A 384 -18.87 4.44 -14.50
N GLN A 385 -18.40 4.79 -15.71
CA GLN A 385 -18.86 4.18 -16.96
C GLN A 385 -18.23 2.81 -17.22
N PHE A 386 -17.17 2.47 -16.50
CA PHE A 386 -16.38 1.25 -16.69
C PHE A 386 -16.54 0.28 -15.51
N SER A 387 -16.13 -0.97 -15.73
CA SER A 387 -15.91 -1.92 -14.65
C SER A 387 -14.78 -1.45 -13.72
N ASN A 388 -14.64 -2.07 -12.55
CA ASN A 388 -13.53 -1.71 -11.67
C ASN A 388 -12.20 -2.15 -12.28
N TYR A 389 -12.18 -3.33 -12.91
CA TYR A 389 -11.02 -3.87 -13.60
C TYR A 389 -11.27 -4.16 -15.07
N TYR A 390 -10.29 -3.92 -15.95
CA TYR A 390 -10.44 -4.25 -17.38
C TYR A 390 -10.66 -5.73 -17.64
N ALA A 391 -10.22 -6.58 -16.71
CA ALA A 391 -10.42 -8.03 -16.77
C ALA A 391 -11.87 -8.45 -16.43
N GLU A 392 -12.66 -7.57 -15.79
CA GLU A 392 -14.07 -7.80 -15.51
C GLU A 392 -14.89 -7.47 -16.76
N LYS A 393 -15.40 -8.50 -17.46
CA LYS A 393 -16.18 -8.35 -18.70
C LYS A 393 -17.57 -7.70 -18.52
N GLN A 394 -17.95 -7.28 -17.30
CA GLN A 394 -19.28 -6.71 -17.03
C GLN A 394 -19.23 -5.19 -16.98
N SER A 395 -19.84 -4.53 -17.97
CA SER A 395 -20.17 -3.11 -17.89
C SER A 395 -21.22 -2.88 -16.79
N LYS A 396 -21.03 -1.88 -15.92
CA LYS A 396 -22.06 -1.41 -14.97
C LYS A 396 -23.31 -0.83 -15.66
N ARG A 397 -23.41 -0.86 -17.00
CA ARG A 397 -24.54 -0.30 -17.78
C ARG A 397 -25.80 -1.18 -17.88
N HIS A 398 -25.91 -2.33 -17.18
CA HIS A 398 -27.09 -3.21 -17.33
C HIS A 398 -27.93 -3.45 -16.06
N SER A 399 -27.81 -2.63 -15.01
CA SER A 399 -28.69 -2.72 -13.83
C SER A 399 -29.81 -1.68 -13.74
N LYS A 400 -30.16 -1.01 -14.85
CA LYS A 400 -31.38 -0.18 -14.95
C LYS A 400 -32.25 -0.63 -16.12
N GLN A 401 -32.82 -1.83 -16.00
CA GLN A 401 -34.08 -2.20 -16.63
C GLN A 401 -34.51 -3.52 -16.00
N HIS A 402 -35.38 -3.44 -14.99
CA HIS A 402 -36.56 -4.29 -14.81
C HIS A 402 -37.41 -3.71 -13.68
#